data_AF-C3MGP6-F1
#
_entry.id   AF-C3MGP6-F1
#
_cell.length_a   1.000
_cell.length_b   1.000
_cell.length_c   1.000
_cell.angle_alpha   90.00
_cell.angle_beta   90.00
_cell.angle_gamma   90.00
#
_symmetry.space_group_name_H-M   'P 1'
#
loop_
_entity.id
_entity.type
_entity.pdbx_description
1 polymer ?
#
loop_
_entity_poly.entity_id
_entity_poly.type
_entity_poly.pdbx_seq_one_letter_code
_entity_poly.pdbx_strand_id
1 'polypeptide(L)'
;MDRRGLGVEMKVAIGLAAASLFVAVAAHPLRAEPLRSVDEVSEALGKCWTPPAGIKGSFVTLKFGFRGNGTLMGPPQPTAIRVTGDADQREAFVAAATEALEKCMPLEFTQELAGEIAGNVFTLQFFSAD
;
A
#
# COMPACT_ATOMS: atom_id res chain seq x y z
N MET A 1 19.36 -22.28 -50.48
CA MET A 1 19.26 -22.08 -49.02
C MET A 1 20.60 -21.57 -48.54
N ASP A 2 20.72 -20.26 -48.46
CA ASP A 2 21.97 -19.51 -48.28
C ASP A 2 22.19 -19.23 -46.78
N ARG A 3 23.33 -19.67 -46.25
CA ARG A 3 23.77 -19.42 -44.86
C ARG A 3 24.55 -18.09 -44.84
N ARG A 4 23.87 -16.99 -44.53
CA ARG A 4 24.49 -15.73 -44.09
C ARG A 4 25.27 -16.03 -42.79
N GLY A 5 26.60 -15.86 -42.62
CA GLY A 5 27.47 -14.74 -43.01
C GLY A 5 27.07 -13.51 -42.17
N LEU A 6 27.83 -12.90 -41.26
CA LEU A 6 29.24 -12.52 -41.13
C LEU A 6 29.42 -12.20 -39.61
N GLY A 7 30.51 -12.56 -38.93
CA GLY A 7 31.73 -11.77 -38.96
C GLY A 7 31.55 -10.39 -38.32
N VAL A 8 31.51 -10.30 -36.99
CA VAL A 8 31.56 -9.00 -36.28
C VAL A 8 33.01 -8.54 -36.25
N GLU A 9 33.40 -7.77 -37.27
CA GLU A 9 34.69 -7.07 -37.34
C GLU A 9 34.72 -5.92 -36.32
N MET A 10 35.58 -6.06 -35.32
CA MET A 10 35.86 -5.06 -34.30
C MET A 10 36.80 -3.98 -34.87
N LYS A 11 36.23 -2.93 -35.49
CA LYS A 11 36.99 -1.72 -35.83
C LYS A 11 37.20 -0.87 -34.58
N VAL A 12 38.39 -0.96 -33.99
CA VAL A 12 38.86 -0.04 -32.95
C VAL A 12 39.19 1.31 -33.58
N ALA A 13 38.30 2.28 -33.43
CA ALA A 13 38.56 3.67 -33.76
C ALA A 13 39.14 4.37 -32.52
N ILE A 14 40.43 4.71 -32.57
CA ILE A 14 41.09 5.59 -31.60
C ILE A 14 40.63 7.02 -31.93
N GLY A 15 39.59 7.48 -31.23
CA GLY A 15 39.19 8.88 -31.15
C GLY A 15 39.36 9.35 -29.71
N LEU A 16 39.74 10.62 -29.51
CA LEU A 16 39.79 11.26 -28.19
C LEU A 16 38.43 11.13 -27.49
N ALA A 17 38.28 10.12 -26.64
CA ALA A 17 37.08 9.91 -25.86
C ALA A 17 37.22 10.69 -24.55
N ALA A 18 36.48 11.79 -24.43
CA ALA A 18 36.22 12.41 -23.13
C ALA A 18 35.65 11.32 -22.21
N ALA A 19 36.36 11.01 -21.13
CA ALA A 19 35.94 10.01 -20.16
C ALA A 19 34.69 10.52 -19.43
N SER A 20 33.51 10.23 -19.97
CA SER A 20 32.25 10.47 -19.29
C SER A 20 32.17 9.52 -18.10
N LEU A 21 32.41 10.06 -16.90
CA LEU A 21 32.23 9.36 -15.64
C LEU A 21 30.71 9.15 -15.42
N PHE A 22 30.17 8.05 -15.93
CA PHE A 22 28.80 7.64 -15.61
C PHE A 22 28.77 7.19 -14.15
N VAL A 23 28.39 8.08 -13.24
CA VAL A 23 28.07 7.73 -11.85
C VAL A 23 26.76 6.94 -11.87
N ALA A 24 26.86 5.62 -11.77
CA ALA A 24 25.69 4.78 -11.54
C ALA A 24 25.17 5.04 -10.12
N VAL A 25 24.13 5.86 -10.00
CA VAL A 25 23.38 5.98 -8.74
C VAL A 25 22.64 4.67 -8.56
N ALA A 26 23.14 3.81 -7.66
CA ALA A 26 22.40 2.65 -7.20
C ALA A 26 21.15 3.14 -6.46
N ALA A 27 20.00 3.12 -7.15
CA ALA A 27 18.71 3.32 -6.54
C ALA A 27 18.42 2.08 -5.67
N HIS A 28 18.83 2.12 -4.41
CA HIS A 28 18.35 1.15 -3.44
C HIS A 28 16.85 1.37 -3.29
N PRO A 29 16.00 0.34 -3.43
CA PRO A 29 14.59 0.49 -3.11
C PRO A 29 14.51 0.92 -1.65
N LEU A 30 13.93 2.10 -1.39
CA LEU A 30 13.47 2.50 -0.08
C LEU A 30 12.40 1.49 0.32
N ARG A 31 12.80 0.39 0.98
CA ARG A 31 11.85 -0.47 1.65
C ARG A 31 11.32 0.31 2.85
N ALA A 32 9.99 0.39 2.95
CA ALA A 32 9.38 0.82 4.18
C ALA A 32 9.82 -0.14 5.29
N GLU A 33 10.23 0.43 6.41
CA GLU A 33 10.63 -0.37 7.57
C GLU A 33 9.41 -1.14 8.10
N PRO A 34 9.55 -2.41 8.50
CA PRO A 34 8.42 -3.17 9.04
C PRO A 34 7.84 -2.50 10.28
N LEU A 35 6.51 -2.52 10.39
CA LEU A 35 5.76 -1.94 11.49
C LEU A 35 6.00 -2.74 12.77
N ARG A 36 6.16 -2.03 13.88
CA ARG A 36 6.57 -2.58 15.18
C ARG A 36 5.51 -2.48 16.27
N SER A 37 4.49 -1.66 16.07
CA SER A 37 3.45 -1.41 17.07
C SER A 37 2.07 -1.24 16.43
N VAL A 38 1.03 -1.38 17.25
CA VAL A 38 -0.36 -1.13 16.84
C VAL A 38 -0.60 0.34 16.46
N ASP A 39 0.14 1.28 17.07
CA ASP A 39 0.08 2.69 16.72
C ASP A 39 0.61 2.94 15.30
N GLU A 40 1.75 2.33 14.95
CA GLU A 40 2.29 2.39 13.58
C GLU A 40 1.35 1.75 12.55
N VAL A 41 0.68 0.65 12.91
CA VAL A 41 -0.37 0.04 12.08
C VAL A 41 -1.53 1.01 11.85
N SER A 42 -2.01 1.65 12.92
CA SER A 42 -3.12 2.62 12.83
C SER A 42 -2.74 3.82 11.96
N GLU A 43 -1.50 4.32 12.09
CA GLU A 43 -0.97 5.41 11.26
C GLU A 43 -0.86 4.98 9.78
N ALA A 44 -0.32 3.79 9.52
CA ALA A 44 -0.21 3.25 8.16
C ALA A 44 -1.58 3.11 7.48
N LEU A 45 -2.56 2.55 8.19
CA LEU A 45 -3.93 2.44 7.70
C LEU A 45 -4.59 3.81 7.49
N GLY A 46 -4.32 4.77 8.38
CA GLY A 46 -4.79 6.15 8.24
C GLY A 46 -4.26 6.83 6.97
N LYS A 47 -3.01 6.55 6.57
CA LYS A 47 -2.42 7.05 5.32
C LYS A 47 -3.05 6.48 4.06
N CYS A 48 -3.65 5.29 4.14
CA CYS A 48 -4.38 4.67 3.04
C CYS A 48 -5.80 5.22 2.86
N TRP A 49 -6.31 5.97 3.85
CA TRP A 49 -7.65 6.54 3.79
C TRP A 49 -7.69 7.85 3.02
N THR A 50 -8.63 7.96 2.10
CA THR A 50 -9.04 9.21 1.49
C THR A 50 -10.57 9.24 1.45
N PRO A 51 -11.23 10.14 2.20
CA PRO A 51 -12.69 10.17 2.23
C PRO A 51 -13.24 10.58 0.85
N PRO A 52 -14.37 9.99 0.42
CA PRO A 52 -15.05 10.42 -0.81
C PRO A 52 -15.37 11.92 -0.78
N ALA A 53 -15.12 12.60 -1.90
CA ALA A 53 -15.40 14.02 -2.02
C ALA A 53 -16.90 14.32 -1.80
N GLY A 54 -17.19 15.42 -1.10
CA GLY A 54 -18.57 15.86 -0.85
C GLY A 54 -19.29 15.12 0.28
N ILE A 55 -18.66 14.12 0.91
CA ILE A 55 -19.18 13.47 2.13
C ILE A 55 -18.36 13.98 3.32
N LYS A 56 -19.02 14.67 4.24
CA LYS A 56 -18.38 15.38 5.36
C LYS A 56 -18.99 14.98 6.70
N GLY A 57 -18.27 15.22 7.80
CA GLY A 57 -18.76 14.95 9.17
C GLY A 57 -19.32 13.54 9.33
N SER A 58 -18.67 12.56 8.71
CA SER A 58 -19.15 11.19 8.54
C SER A 58 -18.09 10.21 9.01
N PHE A 59 -18.51 9.03 9.50
CA PHE A 59 -17.62 7.96 9.88
C PHE A 59 -18.20 6.56 9.63
N VAL A 60 -17.28 5.60 9.48
CA VAL A 60 -17.55 4.17 9.56
C VAL A 60 -16.48 3.50 10.41
N THR A 61 -16.88 2.64 11.33
CA THR A 61 -15.97 1.75 12.05
C THR A 61 -15.99 0.38 11.39
N LEU A 62 -14.83 -0.09 10.95
CA LEU A 62 -14.64 -1.43 10.39
C LEU A 62 -14.03 -2.36 11.43
N LYS A 63 -14.48 -3.61 11.45
CA LYS A 63 -13.92 -4.74 12.19
C LYS A 63 -13.20 -5.68 11.24
N PHE A 64 -11.98 -6.06 11.56
CA PHE A 64 -11.13 -6.92 10.73
C PHE A 64 -10.09 -7.64 11.58
N GLY A 65 -9.30 -8.51 10.97
CA GLY A 65 -8.16 -9.18 11.62
C GLY A 65 -7.02 -9.40 10.63
N PHE A 66 -5.82 -9.65 11.13
CA PHE A 66 -4.63 -9.89 10.31
C PHE A 66 -4.16 -11.33 10.39
N ARG A 67 -3.65 -11.85 9.28
CA ARG A 67 -2.75 -12.99 9.28
C ARG A 67 -1.34 -12.52 9.65
N GLY A 68 -0.48 -13.42 10.11
CA GLY A 68 0.92 -13.09 10.41
C GLY A 68 1.75 -12.62 9.21
N ASN A 69 1.25 -12.77 7.98
CA ASN A 69 1.89 -12.26 6.76
C ASN A 69 1.37 -10.88 6.31
N GLY A 70 0.67 -10.14 7.16
CA GLY A 70 0.22 -8.79 6.83
C GLY A 70 -1.08 -8.70 6.04
N THR A 71 -1.69 -9.82 5.64
CA THR A 71 -2.96 -9.83 4.89
C THR A 71 -4.18 -9.87 5.82
N LEU A 72 -5.35 -9.45 5.31
CA LEU A 72 -6.61 -9.50 6.04
C LEU A 72 -7.16 -10.92 6.21
N MET A 73 -7.68 -11.23 7.40
CA MET A 73 -8.46 -12.43 7.68
C MET A 73 -9.91 -12.25 7.26
N GLY A 74 -10.16 -12.40 5.96
CA GLY A 74 -11.49 -12.22 5.37
C GLY A 74 -11.84 -10.74 5.15
N PRO A 75 -13.06 -10.47 4.65
CA PRO A 75 -13.49 -9.12 4.32
C PRO A 75 -13.74 -8.28 5.58
N PRO A 76 -13.29 -7.00 5.63
CA PRO A 76 -13.64 -6.08 6.70
C PRO A 76 -15.16 -5.92 6.84
N GLN A 77 -15.65 -5.79 8.08
CA GLN A 77 -17.08 -5.69 8.37
C GLN A 77 -17.42 -4.38 9.07
N PRO A 78 -18.37 -3.58 8.59
CA PRO A 78 -18.78 -2.38 9.29
C PRO A 78 -19.53 -2.73 10.59
N THR A 79 -19.20 -2.04 11.68
CA THR A 79 -19.83 -2.23 13.00
C THR A 79 -20.56 -0.98 13.50
N ALA A 80 -20.17 0.21 13.03
CA ALA A 80 -20.87 1.46 13.29
C ALA A 80 -20.76 2.38 12.07
N ILE A 81 -21.86 3.03 11.69
CA ILE A 81 -21.93 3.92 10.52
C ILE A 81 -22.73 5.17 10.88
N ARG A 82 -22.18 6.34 10.58
CA ARG A 82 -22.87 7.63 10.55
C ARG A 82 -22.41 8.39 9.32
N VAL A 83 -23.30 8.62 8.37
CA VAL A 83 -22.99 9.37 7.15
C VAL A 83 -24.00 10.48 7.01
N THR A 84 -23.50 11.71 6.84
CA THR A 84 -24.31 12.88 6.51
C THR A 84 -24.55 12.86 5.00
N GLY A 85 -25.66 12.27 4.57
CA GLY A 85 -25.98 12.06 3.16
C GLY A 85 -27.12 11.08 2.94
N ASP A 86 -27.42 10.78 1.69
CA ASP A 86 -28.41 9.79 1.29
C ASP A 86 -27.87 8.33 1.38
N ALA A 87 -28.69 7.37 0.97
CA ALA A 87 -28.35 5.95 1.00
C ALA A 87 -27.16 5.60 0.08
N ASP A 88 -27.08 6.24 -1.08
CA ASP A 88 -26.02 6.00 -2.06
C ASP A 88 -24.69 6.55 -1.53
N GLN A 89 -24.70 7.73 -0.92
CA GLN A 89 -23.54 8.30 -0.24
C GLN A 89 -23.09 7.43 0.94
N ARG A 90 -24.05 6.89 1.70
CA ARG A 90 -23.75 5.97 2.80
C ARG A 90 -23.07 4.70 2.29
N GLU A 91 -23.58 4.10 1.23
CA GLU A 91 -22.97 2.92 0.60
C GLU A 91 -21.57 3.23 0.07
N ALA A 92 -21.43 4.32 -0.68
CA ALA A 92 -20.15 4.77 -1.24
C ALA A 92 -19.09 5.02 -0.15
N PHE A 93 -19.48 5.59 0.99
CA PHE A 93 -18.56 5.84 2.10
C PHE A 93 -18.06 4.53 2.75
N VAL A 94 -18.95 3.56 2.96
CA VAL A 94 -18.56 2.25 3.51
C VAL A 94 -17.70 1.47 2.51
N ALA A 95 -18.06 1.50 1.23
CA ALA A 95 -17.29 0.87 0.17
C ALA A 95 -15.87 1.45 0.09
N ALA A 96 -15.74 2.79 0.10
CA ALA A 96 -14.45 3.46 0.07
C ALA A 96 -13.57 3.08 1.28
N ALA A 97 -14.14 3.03 2.50
CA ALA A 97 -13.36 2.66 3.68
C ALA A 97 -12.90 1.21 3.64
N THR A 98 -13.76 0.31 3.14
CA THR A 98 -13.42 -1.11 2.96
C THR A 98 -12.31 -1.26 1.92
N GLU A 99 -12.45 -0.59 0.77
CA GLU A 99 -11.46 -0.58 -0.30
C GLU A 99 -10.13 0.02 0.15
N ALA A 100 -10.14 1.10 0.93
CA ALA A 100 -8.93 1.70 1.48
C ALA A 100 -8.17 0.70 2.36
N LEU A 101 -8.87 -0.03 3.22
CA LEU A 101 -8.27 -1.06 4.06
C LEU A 101 -7.73 -2.23 3.23
N GLU A 102 -8.48 -2.71 2.24
CA GLU A 102 -8.05 -3.81 1.36
C GLU A 102 -6.83 -3.45 0.50
N LYS A 103 -6.80 -2.24 -0.07
CA LYS A 103 -5.69 -1.74 -0.88
C LYS A 103 -4.44 -1.40 -0.07
N CYS A 104 -4.59 -1.19 1.24
CA CYS A 104 -3.45 -0.94 2.13
C CYS A 104 -2.62 -2.21 2.41
N MET A 105 -3.11 -3.38 1.97
CA MET A 105 -2.49 -4.68 2.26
C MET A 105 -1.52 -5.13 1.16
N PRO A 106 -0.54 -6.01 1.49
CA PRO A 106 -0.20 -6.44 2.84
C PRO A 106 0.56 -5.36 3.62
N LEU A 107 0.41 -5.35 4.95
CA LEU A 107 1.29 -4.58 5.83
C LEU A 107 2.50 -5.42 6.24
N GLU A 108 3.69 -4.84 6.13
CA GLU A 108 4.92 -5.50 6.58
C GLU A 108 5.06 -5.32 8.10
N PHE A 109 5.08 -6.42 8.85
CA PHE A 109 5.22 -6.43 10.30
C PHE A 109 6.59 -6.96 10.71
N THR A 110 7.10 -6.53 11.85
CA THR A 110 8.17 -7.28 12.53
C THR A 110 7.65 -8.64 12.97
N GLN A 111 8.58 -9.59 13.16
CA GLN A 111 8.24 -10.93 13.66
C GLN A 111 7.56 -10.89 15.03
N GLU A 112 7.98 -9.96 15.89
CA GLU A 112 7.40 -9.72 17.21
C GLU A 112 5.95 -9.26 17.09
N LEU A 113 5.70 -8.16 16.35
CA LEU A 113 4.35 -7.64 16.17
C LEU A 113 3.44 -8.66 15.49
N ALA A 114 3.93 -9.36 14.45
CA ALA A 114 3.15 -10.39 13.76
C ALA A 114 2.69 -11.52 14.70
N GLY A 115 3.54 -11.92 15.66
CA GLY A 115 3.19 -12.91 16.68
C GLY A 115 2.15 -12.41 17.68
N GLU A 116 2.13 -11.10 17.96
CA GLU A 116 1.17 -10.48 18.87
C GLU A 116 -0.20 -10.25 18.23
N ILE A 117 -0.25 -9.78 16.98
CA ILE A 117 -1.49 -9.30 16.35
C ILE A 117 -2.22 -10.33 15.49
N ALA A 118 -1.52 -11.38 15.03
CA ALA A 118 -2.14 -12.36 14.14
C ALA A 118 -3.32 -13.08 14.81
N GLY A 119 -4.45 -13.17 14.12
CA GLY A 119 -5.66 -13.80 14.65
C GLY A 119 -6.51 -12.92 15.57
N ASN A 120 -6.01 -11.75 15.98
CA ASN A 120 -6.79 -10.81 16.78
C ASN A 120 -7.81 -10.04 15.93
N VAL A 121 -8.87 -9.60 16.59
CA VAL A 121 -9.90 -8.74 16.01
C VAL A 121 -9.59 -7.29 16.36
N PHE A 122 -9.50 -6.46 15.34
CA PHE A 122 -9.28 -5.02 15.42
C PHE A 122 -10.51 -4.26 14.98
N THR A 123 -10.62 -3.02 15.46
CA THR A 123 -11.55 -2.04 14.92
C THR A 123 -10.83 -0.73 14.62
N LEU A 124 -11.11 -0.14 13.47
CA LEU A 124 -10.60 1.19 13.09
C LEU A 124 -11.76 2.05 12.59
N GLN A 125 -11.79 3.30 13.02
CA GLN A 125 -12.76 4.27 12.54
C GLN A 125 -12.14 5.13 11.44
N PHE A 126 -12.75 5.10 10.27
CA PHE A 126 -12.47 6.01 9.16
C PHE A 126 -13.48 7.14 9.19
N PHE A 127 -13.00 8.39 9.09
CA PHE A 127 -13.86 9.57 9.17
C PHE A 127 -13.51 10.59 8.09
N SER A 128 -14.49 11.42 7.73
CA SER A 128 -14.30 12.62 6.91
C SER A 128 -14.44 13.85 7.79
N ALA A 129 -13.54 14.81 7.63
CA ALA A 129 -13.64 16.11 8.29
C ALA A 129 -14.92 16.87 7.89
N ASP A 130 -15.25 17.89 8.69
CA ASP A 130 -16.41 18.78 8.49
C ASP A 130 -16.26 19.80 7.34
#